data_AF-A0A177LND8-F1
#
_entry.id   AF-A0A177LND8-F1
#
_cell.length_a   1.000
_cell.length_b   1.000
_cell.length_c   1.000
_cell.angle_alpha   90.00
_cell.angle_beta   90.00
_cell.angle_gamma   90.00
#
_symmetry.space_group_name_H-M   'P 1'
#
loop_
_entity.id
_entity.type
_entity.pdbx_description
1 polymer ?
#
loop_
_entity_poly.entity_id
_entity_poly.type
_entity_poly.pdbx_seq_one_letter_code
_entity_poly.pdbx_strand_id
1 'polypeptide(L)'
;MNLKSTFLIIISIISLSCKKEEKEISTKKSVEKDTLVVQDKQVTESPRDQVQHLFSANGGSVLYLKNGEIKGQARFDTDGDFITELMKTKTYGNYIEHEDYVIGKQRGDTTFFFNEFGRIDEGWNIIKGISIENPMQIVSYKSPKNLDSKEIETISETRLIIFDPETKTFKDENSPEADAYFTAMDDWSFYSSELSEGFGKLGIQTKHLSKRYLSINSPDRENVIIDTKSKINGNLVLALLYRKGKMPIIIHLIFNDNNIDEVKAYLN
;
A
#
# COMPACT_ATOMS: atom_id res chain seq x y z
N MET A 1 -8.65 27.66 -55.36
CA MET A 1 -7.71 28.79 -55.56
C MET A 1 -6.60 28.65 -54.53
N ASN A 2 -5.38 28.40 -55.01
CA ASN A 2 -4.04 28.48 -54.38
C ASN A 2 -3.81 27.78 -53.01
N LEU A 3 -3.10 26.66 -52.83
CA LEU A 3 -1.82 26.10 -53.37
C LEU A 3 -0.59 26.46 -52.50
N LYS A 4 0.21 25.42 -52.20
CA LYS A 4 1.62 25.36 -51.72
C LYS A 4 1.80 25.40 -50.20
N SER A 5 2.61 24.55 -49.57
CA SER A 5 3.96 24.15 -50.01
C SER A 5 4.37 22.75 -49.52
N THR A 6 4.82 21.93 -50.47
CA THR A 6 5.64 20.73 -50.32
C THR A 6 7.12 21.14 -50.18
N PHE A 7 7.92 20.43 -49.38
CA PHE A 7 9.32 20.15 -49.72
C PHE A 7 9.83 18.92 -48.96
N LEU A 8 10.49 18.03 -49.71
CA LEU A 8 10.94 16.68 -49.35
C LEU A 8 12.29 16.49 -50.05
N ILE A 9 13.40 16.30 -49.32
CA ILE A 9 14.71 15.80 -49.78
C ILE A 9 15.40 15.20 -48.53
N ILE A 10 15.59 13.88 -48.35
CA ILE A 10 16.51 12.89 -48.97
C ILE A 10 17.99 12.97 -48.50
N ILE A 11 18.36 12.00 -47.65
CA ILE A 11 19.52 11.06 -47.65
C ILE A 11 20.94 11.56 -48.01
N SER A 12 21.94 11.24 -47.16
CA SER A 12 23.15 10.40 -47.44
C SER A 12 24.29 10.70 -46.44
N ILE A 13 24.69 9.80 -45.53
CA ILE A 13 25.67 8.67 -45.58
C ILE A 13 27.15 9.11 -45.77
N ILE A 14 28.06 8.30 -45.18
CA ILE A 14 29.48 8.00 -45.52
C ILE A 14 30.43 9.08 -44.94
N SER A 15 31.47 8.85 -44.12
CA SER A 15 32.20 7.64 -43.69
C SER A 15 33.57 8.00 -43.12
N LEU A 16 34.26 6.99 -42.53
CA LEU A 16 35.70 6.71 -42.66
C LEU A 16 36.62 7.74 -41.97
N SER A 17 37.74 7.41 -41.35
CA SER A 17 38.52 6.20 -41.13
C SER A 17 39.65 6.65 -40.20
N CYS A 18 40.14 5.77 -39.33
CA CYS A 18 41.57 5.45 -39.26
C CYS A 18 41.83 4.44 -38.13
N LYS A 19 41.85 3.16 -38.53
CA LYS A 19 42.89 2.18 -38.15
C LYS A 19 44.28 2.87 -38.20
N LYS A 20 45.34 2.51 -37.49
CA LYS A 20 45.92 1.35 -36.78
C LYS A 20 47.26 1.95 -36.23
N GLU A 21 48.07 1.43 -35.33
CA GLU A 21 48.49 0.07 -35.01
C GLU A 21 49.38 0.17 -33.75
N GLU A 22 49.49 -0.95 -33.06
CA GLU A 22 50.26 -1.20 -31.84
C GLU A 22 51.79 -1.11 -32.05
N LYS A 23 52.54 -0.85 -30.96
CA LYS A 23 53.73 -1.65 -30.62
C LYS A 23 54.18 -1.49 -29.17
N GLU A 24 54.89 -2.52 -28.75
CA GLU A 24 55.00 -3.16 -27.44
C GLU A 24 56.04 -2.61 -26.45
N ILE A 25 55.70 -2.74 -25.15
CA ILE A 25 56.45 -3.33 -24.02
C ILE A 25 57.82 -2.72 -23.63
N SER A 26 57.92 -2.23 -22.38
CA SER A 26 58.76 -2.88 -21.33
C SER A 26 58.69 -2.20 -19.96
N THR A 27 58.13 -2.98 -19.02
CA THR A 27 58.42 -3.17 -17.58
C THR A 27 58.85 -2.02 -16.65
N LYS A 28 58.09 -1.87 -15.56
CA LYS A 28 58.63 -1.84 -14.18
C LYS A 28 57.57 -2.33 -13.18
N LYS A 29 57.96 -3.33 -12.37
CA LYS A 29 57.21 -3.93 -11.25
C LYS A 29 56.85 -2.89 -10.19
N SER A 30 55.65 -2.99 -9.61
CA SER A 30 55.47 -2.85 -8.16
C SER A 30 54.14 -3.45 -7.65
N VAL A 31 54.30 -4.41 -6.75
CA VAL A 31 53.49 -4.72 -5.56
C VAL A 31 52.03 -5.15 -5.78
N GLU A 32 51.83 -6.48 -5.72
CA GLU A 32 50.58 -7.12 -5.33
C GLU A 32 50.05 -6.51 -4.03
N LYS A 33 48.84 -5.93 -4.11
CA LYS A 33 47.94 -5.87 -2.96
C LYS A 33 46.87 -6.92 -3.22
N ASP A 34 46.87 -7.96 -2.41
CA ASP A 34 45.75 -8.88 -2.27
C ASP A 34 44.50 -8.05 -1.97
N THR A 35 43.74 -7.81 -3.04
CA THR A 35 42.41 -7.25 -2.92
C THR A 35 41.55 -8.45 -2.59
N LEU A 36 41.24 -8.63 -1.31
CA LEU A 36 40.10 -9.42 -0.88
C LEU A 36 38.90 -8.86 -1.62
N VAL A 37 38.55 -9.49 -2.75
CA VAL A 37 37.25 -9.35 -3.37
C VAL A 37 36.30 -9.95 -2.37
N VAL A 38 35.78 -9.09 -1.49
CA VAL A 38 34.50 -9.36 -0.83
C VAL A 38 33.54 -9.49 -1.99
N GLN A 39 33.27 -10.72 -2.41
CA GLN A 39 32.07 -11.01 -3.15
C GLN A 39 30.96 -10.52 -2.22
N ASP A 40 30.39 -9.36 -2.55
CA ASP A 40 29.05 -9.03 -2.09
C ASP A 40 28.23 -10.28 -2.41
N LYS A 41 27.87 -11.02 -1.36
CA LYS A 41 26.79 -11.98 -1.47
C LYS A 41 25.63 -11.14 -1.95
N GLN A 42 25.29 -11.25 -3.24
CA GLN A 42 23.98 -10.86 -3.71
C GLN A 42 23.02 -11.60 -2.77
N VAL A 43 22.43 -10.84 -1.86
CA VAL A 43 21.30 -11.33 -1.08
C VAL A 43 20.27 -11.65 -2.14
N THR A 44 20.12 -12.93 -2.47
CA THR A 44 19.04 -13.38 -3.32
C THR A 44 17.77 -13.08 -2.56
N GLU A 45 17.13 -11.97 -2.91
CA GLU A 45 15.82 -11.58 -2.37
C GLU A 45 14.87 -12.78 -2.53
N SER A 46 14.12 -13.08 -1.46
CA SER A 46 13.11 -14.13 -1.53
C SER A 46 12.14 -13.82 -2.68
N PRO A 47 11.63 -14.82 -3.41
CA PRO A 47 10.59 -14.60 -4.42
C PRO A 47 9.44 -13.73 -3.90
N ARG A 48 9.10 -13.85 -2.61
CA ARG A 48 8.06 -13.06 -1.93
C ARG A 48 8.43 -11.58 -1.79
N ASP A 49 9.70 -11.25 -1.60
CA ASP A 49 10.16 -9.86 -1.45
C ASP A 49 10.02 -9.06 -2.75
N GLN A 50 9.94 -9.74 -3.89
CA GLN A 50 9.76 -9.12 -5.20
C GLN A 50 8.28 -8.85 -5.54
N VAL A 51 7.35 -9.43 -4.76
CA VAL A 51 5.91 -9.30 -4.99
C VAL A 51 5.44 -7.93 -4.52
N GLN A 52 4.77 -7.21 -5.42
CA GLN A 52 4.07 -5.98 -5.10
C GLN A 52 2.59 -6.27 -4.82
N HIS A 53 1.91 -7.00 -5.71
CA HIS A 53 0.52 -7.43 -5.51
C HIS A 53 0.31 -8.88 -5.96
N LEU A 54 -0.65 -9.57 -5.35
CA LEU A 54 -1.08 -10.92 -5.72
C LEU A 54 -2.60 -10.99 -5.71
N PHE A 55 -3.18 -11.30 -6.87
CA PHE A 55 -4.59 -11.55 -7.05
C PHE A 55 -4.83 -13.02 -7.43
N SER A 56 -5.78 -13.69 -6.75
CA SER A 56 -6.16 -15.07 -7.00
C SER A 56 -7.67 -15.23 -6.91
N ALA A 57 -8.28 -15.74 -7.97
CA ALA A 57 -9.71 -16.03 -8.04
C ALA A 57 -9.94 -17.36 -8.77
N ASN A 58 -11.18 -17.87 -8.79
CA ASN A 58 -11.57 -19.20 -9.30
C ASN A 58 -11.20 -19.53 -10.77
N GLY A 59 -10.49 -18.64 -11.48
CA GLY A 59 -9.94 -18.87 -12.82
C GLY A 59 -8.40 -18.90 -12.90
N GLY A 60 -7.67 -18.52 -11.84
CA GLY A 60 -6.21 -18.42 -11.88
C GLY A 60 -5.65 -17.37 -10.94
N SER A 61 -4.40 -17.02 -11.15
CA SER A 61 -3.71 -16.04 -10.31
C SER A 61 -2.79 -15.14 -11.11
N VAL A 62 -2.66 -13.91 -10.64
CA VAL A 62 -1.90 -12.84 -11.27
C VAL A 62 -0.99 -12.23 -10.22
N LEU A 63 0.30 -12.26 -10.52
CA LEU A 63 1.37 -11.72 -9.70
C LEU A 63 1.87 -10.43 -10.35
N TYR A 64 1.84 -9.35 -9.58
CA TYR A 64 2.35 -8.04 -9.95
C TYR A 64 3.66 -7.82 -9.20
N LEU A 65 4.76 -7.66 -9.93
CA LEU A 65 6.10 -7.56 -9.37
C LEU A 65 6.54 -6.11 -9.21
N LYS A 66 7.40 -5.83 -8.22
CA LYS A 66 7.95 -4.49 -7.96
C LYS A 66 8.68 -3.87 -9.15
N ASN A 67 9.21 -4.69 -10.07
CA ASN A 67 9.84 -4.25 -11.31
C ASN A 67 8.83 -3.86 -12.41
N GLY A 68 7.52 -3.95 -12.14
CA GLY A 68 6.44 -3.61 -13.06
C GLY A 68 6.00 -4.75 -13.99
N GLU A 69 6.53 -5.96 -13.82
CA GLU A 69 6.12 -7.14 -14.58
C GLU A 69 4.85 -7.79 -14.03
N ILE A 70 4.08 -8.40 -14.93
CA ILE A 70 2.94 -9.25 -14.61
C ILE A 70 3.30 -10.69 -14.96
N LYS A 71 3.16 -11.58 -13.99
CA LYS A 71 3.20 -13.04 -14.15
C LYS A 71 1.84 -13.60 -13.78
N GLY A 72 1.49 -14.78 -14.28
CA GLY A 72 0.18 -15.35 -13.95
C GLY A 72 -0.05 -16.72 -14.55
N GLN A 73 -1.04 -17.42 -14.06
CA GLN A 73 -1.40 -18.73 -14.61
C GLN A 73 -2.87 -19.03 -14.34
N ALA A 74 -3.54 -19.58 -15.35
CA ALA A 74 -4.88 -20.14 -15.18
C ALA A 74 -4.76 -21.52 -14.53
N ARG A 75 -5.59 -21.80 -13.51
CA ARG A 75 -5.63 -23.08 -12.77
C ARG A 75 -4.24 -23.57 -12.36
N PHE A 76 -3.75 -23.05 -11.23
CA PHE A 76 -2.41 -23.34 -10.76
C PHE A 76 -2.47 -24.35 -9.61
N ASP A 77 -2.16 -25.61 -9.93
CA ASP A 77 -2.04 -26.69 -8.96
C ASP A 77 -0.55 -26.95 -8.75
N THR A 78 -0.06 -26.79 -7.53
CA THR A 78 1.38 -26.80 -7.23
C THR A 78 1.63 -27.43 -5.87
N ASP A 79 2.58 -28.36 -5.82
CA ASP A 79 3.07 -29.02 -4.60
C ASP A 79 4.12 -28.18 -3.84
N GLY A 80 4.56 -27.04 -4.40
CA GLY A 80 5.58 -26.13 -3.83
C GLY A 80 5.01 -24.80 -3.32
N ASP A 81 5.89 -23.90 -2.86
CA ASP A 81 5.49 -22.54 -2.51
C ASP A 81 4.89 -21.83 -3.74
N PHE A 82 3.62 -21.49 -3.63
CA PHE A 82 2.79 -20.99 -4.72
C PHE A 82 3.38 -19.75 -5.42
N ILE A 83 3.93 -18.80 -4.65
CA ILE A 83 4.55 -17.58 -5.20
C ILE A 83 5.82 -17.94 -5.97
N THR A 84 6.64 -18.82 -5.40
CA THR A 84 7.89 -19.29 -6.02
C THR A 84 7.62 -19.98 -7.35
N GLU A 85 6.58 -20.81 -7.44
CA GLU A 85 6.21 -21.46 -8.70
C GLU A 85 5.65 -20.46 -9.73
N LEU A 86 4.80 -19.50 -9.30
CA LEU A 86 4.30 -18.43 -10.17
C LEU A 86 5.43 -17.56 -10.75
N MET A 87 6.48 -17.31 -9.97
CA MET A 87 7.65 -16.54 -10.40
C MET A 87 8.39 -17.18 -11.58
N LYS A 88 8.31 -18.52 -11.73
CA LYS A 88 8.92 -19.26 -12.85
C LYS A 88 8.13 -19.13 -14.16
N THR A 89 6.88 -18.67 -14.11
CA THR A 89 6.06 -18.46 -15.31
C THR A 89 6.62 -17.33 -16.17
N LYS A 90 6.29 -17.35 -17.46
CA LYS A 90 6.66 -16.28 -18.40
C LYS A 90 5.97 -14.97 -18.00
N THR A 91 6.63 -13.85 -18.26
CA THR A 91 6.03 -12.52 -18.12
C THR A 91 4.93 -12.34 -19.18
N TYR A 92 3.71 -12.04 -18.75
CA TYR A 92 2.55 -11.82 -19.62
C TYR A 92 2.42 -10.37 -20.08
N GLY A 93 3.03 -9.44 -19.35
CA GLY A 93 2.96 -8.02 -19.65
C GLY A 93 3.52 -7.17 -18.52
N ASN A 94 3.12 -5.91 -18.52
CA ASN A 94 3.50 -4.94 -17.51
C ASN A 94 2.27 -4.18 -17.02
N TYR A 95 2.35 -3.61 -15.83
CA TYR A 95 1.26 -2.82 -15.26
C TYR A 95 1.70 -1.39 -14.95
N ILE A 96 0.72 -0.54 -14.72
CA ILE A 96 0.88 0.77 -14.08
C ILE A 96 0.13 0.69 -12.74
N GLU A 97 0.79 1.15 -11.68
CA GLU A 97 0.22 1.24 -10.35
C GLU A 97 -0.33 2.63 -10.10
N HIS A 98 -1.54 2.67 -9.56
CA HIS A 98 -2.16 3.85 -8.98
C HIS A 98 -2.40 3.61 -7.49
N GLU A 99 -2.92 4.62 -6.79
CA GLU A 99 -3.12 4.55 -5.35
C GLU A 99 -4.03 3.39 -4.93
N ASP A 100 -5.12 3.18 -5.67
CA ASP A 100 -6.23 2.27 -5.33
C ASP A 100 -6.49 1.19 -6.39
N TYR A 101 -5.67 1.12 -7.44
CA TYR A 101 -5.86 0.12 -8.51
C TYR A 101 -4.58 -0.12 -9.33
N VAL A 102 -4.59 -1.21 -10.10
CA VAL A 102 -3.63 -1.49 -11.16
C VAL A 102 -4.31 -1.50 -12.53
N ILE A 103 -3.56 -1.13 -13.57
CA ILE A 103 -3.99 -1.27 -14.96
C ILE A 103 -2.93 -2.01 -15.77
N GLY A 104 -3.35 -3.07 -16.48
CA GLY A 104 -2.46 -3.80 -17.39
C GLY A 104 -2.15 -2.98 -18.65
N LYS A 105 -0.87 -2.70 -18.94
CA LYS A 105 -0.47 -1.84 -20.07
C LYS A 105 -0.94 -2.36 -21.43
N GLN A 106 -0.97 -3.69 -21.59
CA GLN A 106 -1.33 -4.31 -22.87
C GLN A 106 -2.83 -4.54 -23.04
N ARG A 107 -3.57 -4.82 -21.95
CA ARG A 107 -5.00 -5.15 -22.01
C ARG A 107 -5.91 -3.97 -21.68
N GLY A 108 -5.42 -3.00 -20.91
CA GLY A 108 -6.21 -1.87 -20.40
C GLY A 108 -7.17 -2.26 -19.27
N ASP A 109 -7.15 -3.50 -18.80
CA ASP A 109 -7.99 -3.97 -17.70
C ASP A 109 -7.58 -3.29 -16.38
N THR A 110 -8.52 -2.59 -15.76
CA THR A 110 -8.37 -1.97 -14.45
C THR A 110 -8.86 -2.92 -13.37
N THR A 111 -8.08 -3.10 -12.31
CA THR A 111 -8.47 -3.90 -11.14
C THR A 111 -8.27 -3.07 -9.89
N PHE A 112 -9.36 -2.79 -9.19
CA PHE A 112 -9.37 -2.01 -7.96
C PHE A 112 -8.96 -2.87 -6.76
N PHE A 113 -8.33 -2.24 -5.78
CA PHE A 113 -7.94 -2.87 -4.52
C PHE A 113 -9.05 -2.84 -3.49
N PHE A 114 -9.85 -1.78 -3.49
CA PHE A 114 -10.81 -1.47 -2.43
C PHE A 114 -12.17 -1.12 -3.00
N ASN A 115 -13.22 -1.47 -2.27
CA ASN A 115 -14.57 -0.98 -2.52
C ASN A 115 -14.78 0.43 -1.90
N GLU A 116 -15.99 0.97 -2.05
CA GLU A 116 -16.34 2.30 -1.56
C GLU A 116 -16.25 2.46 -0.03
N PHE A 117 -16.17 1.37 0.74
CA PHE A 117 -16.05 1.36 2.19
C PHE A 117 -14.60 1.14 2.67
N GLY A 118 -13.63 1.03 1.75
CA GLY A 118 -12.22 0.73 2.09
C GLY A 118 -11.96 -0.74 2.42
N ARG A 119 -12.93 -1.63 2.20
CA ARG A 119 -12.75 -3.09 2.28
C ARG A 119 -11.98 -3.55 1.05
N ILE A 120 -11.03 -4.43 1.26
CA ILE A 120 -10.24 -5.06 0.20
C ILE A 120 -11.14 -5.97 -0.63
N ASP A 121 -11.11 -5.78 -1.95
CA ASP A 121 -11.87 -6.59 -2.90
C ASP A 121 -11.45 -8.06 -2.86
N GLU A 122 -12.41 -8.95 -3.08
CA GLU A 122 -12.18 -10.40 -3.03
C GLU A 122 -11.11 -10.85 -4.04
N GLY A 123 -10.25 -11.76 -3.59
CA GLY A 123 -9.19 -12.35 -4.40
C GLY A 123 -7.82 -11.68 -4.24
N TRP A 124 -7.73 -10.50 -3.63
CA TRP A 124 -6.43 -9.93 -3.25
C TRP A 124 -5.84 -10.66 -2.04
N ASN A 125 -4.63 -11.21 -2.22
CA ASN A 125 -3.88 -11.91 -1.18
C ASN A 125 -2.66 -11.10 -0.72
N ILE A 126 -2.08 -10.28 -1.61
CA ILE A 126 -1.01 -9.34 -1.28
C ILE A 126 -1.32 -8.01 -1.97
N ILE A 127 -1.23 -6.90 -1.24
CA ILE A 127 -1.32 -5.53 -1.77
C ILE A 127 -0.16 -4.71 -1.20
N LYS A 128 0.58 -4.00 -2.05
CA LYS A 128 1.73 -3.15 -1.66
C LYS A 128 2.75 -3.91 -0.79
N GLY A 129 2.97 -5.18 -1.12
CA GLY A 129 3.85 -6.12 -0.41
C GLY A 129 3.32 -6.58 0.96
N ILE A 130 2.08 -6.25 1.33
CA ILE A 130 1.46 -6.64 2.60
C ILE A 130 0.55 -7.83 2.34
N SER A 131 0.70 -8.90 3.13
CA SER A 131 -0.21 -10.05 3.07
C SER A 131 -1.55 -9.68 3.68
N ILE A 132 -2.65 -10.06 3.02
CA ILE A 132 -4.00 -9.76 3.47
C ILE A 132 -4.47 -10.88 4.41
N GLU A 133 -4.66 -10.57 5.69
CA GLU A 133 -5.24 -11.51 6.66
C GLU A 133 -6.73 -11.22 6.92
N ASN A 134 -7.15 -9.97 6.70
CA ASN A 134 -8.52 -9.52 6.95
C ASN A 134 -8.95 -8.53 5.85
N PRO A 135 -10.18 -8.61 5.33
CA PRO A 135 -10.67 -7.68 4.30
C PRO A 135 -10.66 -6.20 4.71
N MET A 136 -10.70 -5.89 6.01
CA MET A 136 -10.67 -4.53 6.54
C MET A 136 -9.28 -4.09 6.97
N GLN A 137 -8.24 -4.89 6.70
CA GLN A 137 -6.86 -4.58 7.07
C GLN A 137 -6.37 -3.31 6.38
N ILE A 138 -5.71 -2.44 7.13
CA ILE A 138 -5.05 -1.27 6.55
C ILE A 138 -3.86 -1.73 5.71
N VAL A 139 -3.85 -1.39 4.43
CA VAL A 139 -2.73 -1.66 3.52
C VAL A 139 -2.27 -0.43 2.73
N SER A 140 -3.09 0.62 2.68
CA SER A 140 -2.78 1.90 2.07
C SER A 140 -3.06 3.03 3.06
N TYR A 141 -2.06 3.86 3.33
CA TYR A 141 -2.17 5.02 4.20
C TYR A 141 -1.06 6.01 3.88
N LYS A 142 -1.29 7.28 4.21
CA LYS A 142 -0.26 8.31 4.12
C LYS A 142 0.59 8.28 5.39
N SER A 143 1.91 8.17 5.20
CA SER A 143 2.89 8.46 6.25
C SER A 143 3.45 9.86 6.02
N PRO A 144 3.55 10.71 7.06
CA PRO A 144 4.18 12.02 6.93
C PRO A 144 5.69 11.88 6.65
N LYS A 145 6.24 12.83 5.88
CA LYS A 145 7.69 12.91 5.62
C LYS A 145 8.44 13.64 6.73
N ASN A 146 7.80 14.64 7.33
CA ASN A 146 8.31 15.43 8.44
C ASN A 146 7.36 15.25 9.62
N LEU A 147 7.85 14.68 10.71
CA LEU A 147 7.06 14.33 11.88
C LEU A 147 7.29 15.36 12.99
N ASP A 148 6.22 16.02 13.44
CA ASP A 148 6.23 16.63 14.77
C ASP A 148 5.86 15.56 15.79
N SER A 149 6.81 15.18 16.64
CA SER A 149 6.61 14.21 17.73
C SER A 149 5.43 14.56 18.65
N LYS A 150 5.06 15.83 18.77
CA LYS A 150 3.92 16.27 19.58
C LYS A 150 2.57 15.86 18.99
N GLU A 151 2.52 15.66 17.68
CA GLU A 151 1.33 15.25 16.95
C GLU A 151 1.22 13.72 16.79
N ILE A 152 2.10 12.95 17.43
CA ILE A 152 2.07 11.48 17.40
C ILE A 152 1.49 10.93 18.70
N GLU A 153 0.50 10.07 18.58
CA GLU A 153 0.08 9.17 19.66
C GLU A 153 0.54 7.75 19.33
N THR A 154 1.26 7.12 20.24
CA THR A 154 1.66 5.72 20.09
C THR A 154 0.70 4.81 20.84
N ILE A 155 0.19 3.79 20.15
CA ILE A 155 -0.62 2.71 20.74
C ILE A 155 0.16 1.40 20.66
N SER A 156 0.46 0.83 21.82
CA SER A 156 1.09 -0.49 21.98
C SER A 156 0.12 -1.58 22.48
N GLU A 157 -1.04 -1.11 22.93
CA GLU A 157 -2.24 -1.79 23.41
C GLU A 157 -3.19 -2.40 22.38
N THR A 158 -3.72 -3.62 22.54
CA THR A 158 -4.97 -3.98 21.83
C THR A 158 -6.09 -3.04 22.27
N ARG A 159 -6.62 -2.22 21.35
CA ARG A 159 -7.60 -1.16 21.65
C ARG A 159 -8.48 -0.86 20.44
N LEU A 160 -9.68 -0.40 20.73
CA LEU A 160 -10.49 0.38 19.79
C LEU A 160 -9.93 1.80 19.78
N ILE A 161 -9.65 2.35 18.60
CA ILE A 161 -9.13 3.70 18.41
C ILE A 161 -10.18 4.48 17.64
N ILE A 162 -10.72 5.54 18.24
CA ILE A 162 -11.69 6.41 17.59
C ILE A 162 -11.00 7.75 17.32
N PHE A 163 -11.11 8.25 16.09
CA PHE A 163 -10.50 9.52 15.71
C PHE A 163 -11.41 10.67 16.09
N ASP A 164 -10.90 11.58 16.91
CA ASP A 164 -11.69 12.73 17.31
C ASP A 164 -11.83 13.69 16.10
N PRO A 165 -13.06 14.17 15.81
CA PRO A 165 -13.27 15.18 14.79
C PRO A 165 -12.62 16.49 15.20
N GLU A 166 -12.31 17.34 14.23
CA GLU A 166 -11.77 18.66 14.52
C GLU A 166 -12.88 19.55 15.10
N THR A 167 -12.59 20.20 16.22
CA THR A 167 -13.49 21.20 16.82
C THR A 167 -13.53 22.44 15.94
N LYS A 168 -14.72 22.85 15.52
CA LYS A 168 -14.93 24.04 14.68
C LYS A 168 -15.74 25.08 15.42
N THR A 169 -15.35 26.35 15.27
CA THR A 169 -16.08 27.51 15.78
C THR A 169 -16.73 28.26 14.62
N PHE A 170 -17.96 28.74 14.82
CA PHE A 170 -18.70 29.49 13.80
C PHE A 170 -18.85 30.95 14.22
N LYS A 171 -18.87 31.87 13.26
CA LYS A 171 -19.15 33.29 13.53
C LYS A 171 -20.60 33.52 13.94
N ASP A 172 -21.50 32.70 13.40
CA ASP A 172 -22.91 32.64 13.76
C ASP A 172 -23.29 31.18 14.04
N GLU A 173 -23.54 30.88 15.31
CA GLU A 173 -23.90 29.54 15.78
C GLU A 173 -25.30 29.11 15.36
N ASN A 174 -26.14 30.04 14.88
CA ASN A 174 -27.48 29.73 14.35
C ASN A 174 -27.50 29.60 12.82
N SER A 175 -26.33 29.65 12.18
CA SER A 175 -26.24 29.47 10.73
C SER A 175 -26.53 28.02 10.34
N PRO A 176 -27.07 27.76 9.14
CA PRO A 176 -27.28 26.39 8.65
C PRO A 176 -26.01 25.53 8.64
N GLU A 177 -24.84 26.15 8.46
CA GLU A 177 -23.55 25.45 8.50
C GLU A 177 -23.17 25.00 9.91
N ALA A 178 -23.44 25.84 10.91
CA ALA A 178 -23.22 25.51 12.32
C ALA A 178 -24.18 24.40 12.77
N ASP A 179 -25.47 24.52 12.43
CA ASP A 179 -26.50 23.51 12.73
C ASP A 179 -26.15 22.13 12.15
N ALA A 180 -25.73 22.08 10.89
CA ALA A 180 -25.29 20.84 10.25
C ALA A 180 -24.04 20.22 10.91
N TYR A 181 -23.08 21.06 11.31
CA TYR A 181 -21.89 20.59 12.02
C TYR A 181 -22.23 20.04 13.40
N PHE A 182 -23.02 20.76 14.20
CA PHE A 182 -23.39 20.31 15.54
C PHE A 182 -24.24 19.03 15.50
N THR A 183 -25.16 18.92 14.55
CA THR A 183 -25.91 17.67 14.30
C THR A 183 -24.95 16.51 14.00
N ALA A 184 -23.97 16.70 13.12
CA ALA A 184 -22.99 15.66 12.81
C ALA A 184 -22.08 15.31 13.99
N MET A 185 -21.75 16.27 14.87
CA MET A 185 -21.00 16.02 16.10
C MET A 185 -21.82 15.27 17.15
N ASP A 186 -23.13 15.56 17.26
CA ASP A 186 -24.04 14.83 18.14
C ASP A 186 -24.19 13.37 17.68
N ASP A 187 -24.42 13.15 16.38
CA ASP A 187 -24.45 11.80 15.78
C ASP A 187 -23.14 11.06 16.01
N TRP A 188 -22.00 11.70 15.74
CA TRP A 188 -20.69 11.11 15.99
C TRP A 188 -20.50 10.76 17.47
N SER A 189 -20.91 11.64 18.39
CA SER A 189 -20.79 11.42 19.83
C SER A 189 -21.65 10.24 20.29
N PHE A 190 -22.87 10.13 19.76
CA PHE A 190 -23.75 8.99 20.01
C PHE A 190 -23.13 7.67 19.51
N TYR A 191 -22.77 7.60 18.23
CA TYR A 191 -22.23 6.36 17.65
C TYR A 191 -20.86 5.97 18.23
N SER A 192 -19.98 6.94 18.53
CA SER A 192 -18.69 6.64 19.17
C SER A 192 -18.87 6.07 20.59
N SER A 193 -19.89 6.54 21.33
CA SER A 193 -20.25 5.98 22.64
C SER A 193 -20.82 4.57 22.51
N GLU A 194 -21.74 4.33 21.58
CA GLU A 194 -22.31 2.99 21.34
C GLU A 194 -21.23 1.99 20.90
N LEU A 195 -20.34 2.40 20.00
CA LEU A 195 -19.20 1.59 19.57
C LEU A 195 -18.30 1.23 20.75
N SER A 196 -17.97 2.22 21.59
CA SER A 196 -17.16 2.02 22.80
C SER A 196 -17.81 1.06 23.79
N GLU A 197 -19.13 1.16 24.00
CA GLU A 197 -19.86 0.24 24.86
C GLU A 197 -19.88 -1.18 24.28
N GLY A 198 -20.15 -1.32 22.98
CA GLY A 198 -20.18 -2.58 22.26
C GLY A 198 -18.85 -3.33 22.34
N PHE A 199 -17.74 -2.63 22.06
CA PHE A 199 -16.40 -3.20 22.20
C PHE A 199 -15.96 -3.38 23.67
N GLY A 200 -16.45 -2.54 24.58
CA GLY A 200 -16.26 -2.70 26.03
C GLY A 200 -16.84 -4.01 26.55
N LYS A 201 -18.00 -4.45 26.04
CA LYS A 201 -18.59 -5.77 26.34
C LYS A 201 -17.72 -6.93 25.84
N LEU A 202 -16.84 -6.69 24.86
CA LEU A 202 -15.84 -7.66 24.37
C LEU A 202 -14.50 -7.56 25.13
N GLY A 203 -14.42 -6.72 26.17
CA GLY A 203 -13.19 -6.50 26.95
C GLY A 203 -12.16 -5.60 26.26
N ILE A 204 -12.56 -4.87 25.22
CA ILE A 204 -11.69 -3.97 24.47
C ILE A 204 -11.87 -2.54 24.97
N GLN A 205 -10.78 -1.89 25.36
CA GLN A 205 -10.82 -0.49 25.78
C GLN A 205 -10.73 0.46 24.58
N THR A 206 -11.48 1.54 24.66
CA THR A 206 -11.42 2.64 23.68
C THR A 206 -10.30 3.62 24.01
N LYS A 207 -9.65 4.13 22.96
CA LYS A 207 -8.81 5.32 22.98
C LYS A 207 -9.35 6.32 21.97
N HIS A 208 -9.79 7.47 22.48
CA HIS A 208 -10.04 8.66 21.66
C HIS A 208 -8.71 9.29 21.26
N LEU A 209 -8.52 9.45 19.96
CA LEU A 209 -7.30 9.93 19.36
C LEU A 209 -7.48 11.40 18.95
N SER A 210 -6.93 12.29 19.76
CA SER A 210 -6.93 13.73 19.50
C SER A 210 -5.75 14.21 18.64
N LYS A 211 -4.72 13.37 18.50
CA LYS A 211 -3.53 13.67 17.69
C LYS A 211 -3.71 13.21 16.25
N ARG A 212 -3.07 13.93 15.33
CA ARG A 212 -3.15 13.67 13.89
C ARG A 212 -2.48 12.34 13.48
N TYR A 213 -1.37 12.00 14.11
CA TYR A 213 -0.60 10.83 13.72
C TYR A 213 -0.77 9.71 14.73
N LEU A 214 -1.11 8.52 14.23
CA LEU A 214 -1.16 7.28 15.00
C LEU A 214 0.10 6.48 14.69
N SER A 215 0.89 6.16 15.73
CA SER A 215 2.01 5.25 15.67
C SER A 215 1.64 3.91 16.28
N ILE A 216 1.92 2.83 15.56
CA ILE A 216 1.67 1.45 15.97
C ILE A 216 2.84 0.56 15.56
N ASN A 217 3.05 -0.52 16.31
CA ASN A 217 4.02 -1.54 15.96
C ASN A 217 3.31 -2.69 15.23
N SER A 218 3.83 -3.06 14.06
CA SER A 218 3.41 -4.22 13.28
C SER A 218 4.59 -5.22 13.18
N PRO A 219 4.37 -6.54 13.14
CA PRO A 219 5.45 -7.53 13.06
C PRO A 219 6.35 -7.34 11.84
N ASP A 220 5.76 -6.98 10.71
CA ASP A 220 6.45 -6.88 9.41
C ASP A 220 6.98 -5.46 9.13
N ARG A 221 6.59 -4.49 9.95
CA ARG A 221 6.94 -3.08 9.79
C ARG A 221 7.10 -2.45 11.17
N GLU A 222 8.35 -2.24 11.56
CA GLU A 222 8.64 -1.45 12.76
C GLU A 222 8.07 -0.03 12.57
N ASN A 223 7.31 0.44 13.57
CA ASN A 223 6.81 1.80 13.70
C ASN A 223 6.04 2.34 12.47
N VAL A 224 4.86 1.77 12.22
CA VAL A 224 3.91 2.29 11.23
C VAL A 224 3.31 3.59 11.75
N ILE A 225 3.44 4.68 10.98
CA ILE A 225 2.85 5.98 11.30
C ILE A 225 1.78 6.35 10.27
N ILE A 226 0.55 6.53 10.74
CA ILE A 226 -0.64 6.75 9.93
C ILE A 226 -1.12 8.20 10.16
N ASP A 227 -1.27 8.97 9.08
CA ASP A 227 -2.00 10.24 9.10
C ASP A 227 -3.52 9.99 9.14
N THR A 228 -4.14 10.17 10.30
CA THR A 228 -5.55 9.84 10.54
C THR A 228 -6.53 10.83 9.90
N LYS A 229 -6.03 11.95 9.39
CA LYS A 229 -6.82 12.92 8.60
C LYS A 229 -6.74 12.68 7.09
N SER A 230 -5.89 11.74 6.65
CA SER A 230 -5.78 11.33 5.25
C SER A 230 -6.63 10.09 4.97
N LYS A 231 -6.83 9.79 3.68
CA LYS A 231 -7.50 8.54 3.27
C LYS A 231 -6.69 7.32 3.73
N ILE A 232 -7.40 6.32 4.25
CA ILE A 232 -6.90 4.99 4.59
C ILE A 232 -7.67 4.00 3.72
N ASN A 233 -6.96 3.17 2.95
CA ASN A 233 -7.56 2.32 1.91
C ASN A 233 -8.55 3.09 1.01
N GLY A 234 -8.20 4.32 0.61
CA GLY A 234 -9.05 5.17 -0.24
C GLY A 234 -10.22 5.88 0.45
N ASN A 235 -10.48 5.59 1.74
CA ASN A 235 -11.65 6.09 2.49
C ASN A 235 -11.28 7.01 3.68
N LEU A 236 -12.23 7.86 4.10
CA LEU A 236 -12.14 8.65 5.33
C LEU A 236 -12.63 7.81 6.52
N VAL A 237 -11.68 7.20 7.22
CA VAL A 237 -11.96 6.32 8.35
C VAL A 237 -12.14 7.12 9.64
N LEU A 238 -13.06 6.68 10.51
CA LEU A 238 -13.33 7.31 11.80
C LEU A 238 -12.92 6.43 13.00
N ALA A 239 -12.78 5.12 12.81
CA ALA A 239 -12.37 4.21 13.86
C ALA A 239 -11.54 3.04 13.32
N LEU A 240 -10.60 2.58 14.15
CA LEU A 240 -9.75 1.43 13.90
C LEU A 240 -9.80 0.48 15.09
N LEU A 241 -9.69 -0.81 14.83
CA LEU A 241 -9.38 -1.80 15.86
C LEU A 241 -7.95 -2.26 15.67
N TYR A 242 -7.11 -1.98 16.65
CA TYR A 242 -5.74 -2.46 16.70
C TYR A 242 -5.65 -3.63 17.67
N ARG A 243 -5.16 -4.76 17.18
CA ARG A 243 -4.66 -5.86 18.00
C ARG A 243 -3.14 -5.75 18.09
N LYS A 244 -2.61 -5.81 19.30
CA LYS A 244 -1.17 -5.76 19.55
C LYS A 244 -0.43 -6.77 18.67
N GLY A 245 0.56 -6.27 17.92
CA GLY A 245 1.35 -7.09 17.02
C GLY A 245 0.61 -7.53 15.75
N LYS A 246 -0.45 -6.83 15.33
CA LYS A 246 -1.08 -7.00 14.02
C LYS A 246 -1.29 -5.65 13.34
N MET A 247 -1.44 -5.64 12.03
CA MET A 247 -1.92 -4.44 11.34
C MET A 247 -3.37 -4.14 11.78
N PRO A 248 -3.78 -2.88 12.02
CA PRO A 248 -5.15 -2.56 12.41
C PRO A 248 -6.13 -2.88 11.28
N ILE A 249 -7.37 -3.09 11.69
CA ILE A 249 -8.51 -3.15 10.77
C ILE A 249 -9.38 -1.90 10.90
N ILE A 250 -10.01 -1.52 9.79
CA ILE A 250 -11.02 -0.46 9.75
C ILE A 250 -12.29 -0.97 10.43
N ILE A 251 -12.89 -0.14 11.29
CA ILE A 251 -14.16 -0.40 11.97
C ILE A 251 -15.11 0.75 11.64
N HIS A 252 -16.36 0.41 11.30
CA HIS A 252 -17.42 1.39 11.11
C HIS A 252 -17.80 2.02 12.44
N LEU A 253 -18.04 3.34 12.45
CA LEU A 253 -18.42 4.05 13.66
C LEU A 253 -19.75 3.53 14.23
N ILE A 254 -20.70 3.18 13.36
CA ILE A 254 -21.96 2.54 13.75
C ILE A 254 -21.66 1.08 14.08
N PHE A 255 -21.84 0.68 15.35
CA PHE A 255 -21.47 -0.66 15.82
C PHE A 255 -22.09 -1.79 14.98
N ASN A 256 -23.37 -1.66 14.63
CA ASN A 256 -24.13 -2.69 13.91
C ASN A 256 -23.73 -2.85 12.44
N ASP A 257 -22.98 -1.90 11.86
CA ASP A 257 -22.45 -2.01 10.50
C ASP A 257 -21.20 -2.90 10.44
N ASN A 258 -20.65 -3.28 11.61
CA ASN A 258 -19.49 -4.15 11.68
C ASN A 258 -19.90 -5.63 11.70
N ASN A 259 -19.21 -6.44 10.89
CA ASN A 259 -19.30 -7.89 10.99
C ASN A 259 -18.57 -8.37 12.26
N ILE A 260 -19.32 -8.63 13.33
CA ILE A 260 -18.77 -9.01 14.63
C ILE A 260 -18.00 -10.35 14.59
N ASP A 261 -18.34 -11.26 13.67
CA ASP A 261 -17.61 -12.52 13.53
C ASP A 261 -16.21 -12.31 12.92
N GLU A 262 -16.10 -11.42 11.91
CA GLU A 262 -14.80 -11.00 11.37
C GLU A 262 -13.96 -10.26 12.43
N VAL A 263 -14.60 -9.43 13.27
CA VAL A 263 -13.94 -8.73 14.38
C VAL A 263 -13.39 -9.72 15.42
N LYS A 264 -14.20 -10.70 15.83
CA LYS A 264 -13.76 -11.75 16.77
C LYS A 264 -12.62 -12.58 16.18
N ALA A 265 -12.70 -12.95 14.91
CA ALA A 265 -11.64 -13.67 14.21
C ALA A 265 -10.33 -12.88 14.19
N TYR A 266 -10.39 -11.56 13.99
CA TYR A 266 -9.21 -10.69 14.07
C TYR A 266 -8.60 -10.62 15.48
N LEU A 267 -9.45 -10.59 16.52
CA LEU A 267 -9.01 -10.48 17.92
C LEU A 267 -8.40 -11.78 18.48
N ASN A 268 -8.81 -12.95 17.98
CA ASN A 268 -8.33 -14.28 18.39
C ASN A 268 -6.94 -14.62 17.85
#